data_AF-A0AAN9AAY3-F1
#
_entry.id   AF-A0AAN9AAY3-F1
#
_cell.length_a   1.000
_cell.length_b   1.000
_cell.length_c   1.000
_cell.angle_alpha   90.00
_cell.angle_beta   90.00
_cell.angle_gamma   90.00
#
_symmetry.space_group_name_H-M   'P 1'
#
loop_
_entity.id
_entity.type
_entity.pdbx_description
1 polymer ?
#
loop_
_entity_poly.entity_id
_entity_poly.type
_entity_poly.pdbx_seq_one_letter_code
_entity_poly.pdbx_strand_id
1 'polypeptide(L)'
;HKNALVRTTVARLLAYEVQRLGASRVLSGQKDITDRILPAAVKLAQEGSLETRKYAKQIFHMLITQGDFDSTLKKHVTPNDIRNIQKFLDNLTGEGRSIHESARSKFSVGGSRYTRS
;
A
#
# COMPACT_ATOMS: atom_id res chain seq x y z
N HIS A 1 17.48 1.70 13.70
CA HIS A 1 18.95 1.53 13.60
C HIS A 1 19.55 2.79 12.97
N LYS A 2 20.70 3.31 13.43
CA LYS A 2 21.26 4.58 12.92
C LYS A 2 21.76 4.49 11.46
N ASN A 3 22.27 3.32 11.06
CA ASN A 3 22.73 3.07 9.69
C ASN A 3 21.56 2.88 8.72
N ALA A 4 21.50 3.71 7.68
CA ALA A 4 20.49 3.66 6.63
C ALA A 4 20.51 2.35 5.84
N LEU A 5 21.70 1.78 5.55
CA LEU A 5 21.84 0.51 4.82
C LEU A 5 21.20 -0.67 5.55
N VAL A 6 21.30 -0.68 6.88
CA VAL A 6 20.65 -1.69 7.71
C VAL A 6 19.13 -1.55 7.60
N ARG A 7 18.61 -0.32 7.66
CA ARG A 7 17.16 -0.06 7.49
C ARG A 7 16.66 -0.46 6.10
N THR A 8 17.44 -0.19 5.06
CA THR A 8 17.15 -0.62 3.68
C THR A 8 17.19 -2.15 3.56
N THR A 9 18.14 -2.81 4.20
CA THR A 9 18.22 -4.28 4.21
C THR A 9 16.99 -4.89 4.88
N VAL A 10 16.56 -4.34 6.03
CA VAL A 10 15.32 -4.77 6.69
C VAL A 10 14.12 -4.56 5.77
N ALA A 11 14.03 -3.42 5.09
CA ALA A 11 12.94 -3.13 4.16
C ALA A 11 12.89 -4.13 2.99
N ARG A 12 14.06 -4.48 2.43
CA ARG A 12 14.19 -5.45 1.37
C ARG A 12 13.77 -6.85 1.81
N LEU A 13 14.21 -7.28 2.99
CA LEU A 13 13.82 -8.58 3.56
C LEU A 13 12.32 -8.63 3.82
N LEU A 14 11.74 -7.57 4.38
CA LEU A 14 10.30 -7.48 4.59
C LEU A 14 9.53 -7.53 3.28
N ALA A 15 9.99 -6.84 2.23
CA ALA A 15 9.36 -6.89 0.91
C ALA A 15 9.39 -8.30 0.31
N TYR A 16 10.52 -9.00 0.45
CA TYR A 16 10.66 -10.39 0.01
C TYR A 16 9.70 -11.32 0.76
N GLU A 17 9.57 -11.17 2.08
CA GLU A 17 8.65 -11.98 2.89
C GLU A 17 7.19 -11.75 2.50
N VAL A 18 6.77 -10.49 2.31
CA VAL A 18 5.41 -10.16 1.85
C VAL A 18 5.14 -10.74 0.46
N GLN A 19 6.13 -10.67 -0.45
CA GLN A 19 6.02 -11.26 -1.78
C GLN A 19 5.92 -12.79 -1.73
N ARG A 20 6.71 -13.44 -0.85
CA ARG A 20 6.73 -14.90 -0.70
C ARG A 20 5.45 -15.44 -0.06
N LEU A 21 4.94 -14.77 0.97
CA LEU A 21 3.68 -15.15 1.63
C LEU A 21 2.46 -14.83 0.76
N GLY A 22 2.55 -13.78 -0.06
CA GLY A 22 1.46 -13.25 -0.84
C GLY A 22 0.60 -12.27 -0.03
N ALA A 23 0.19 -11.17 -0.68
CA ALA A 23 -0.56 -10.08 -0.04
C ALA A 23 -1.86 -10.57 0.62
N SER A 24 -2.58 -11.50 -0.03
CA SER A 24 -3.80 -12.08 0.52
C SER A 24 -3.53 -12.78 1.85
N ARG A 25 -2.43 -13.54 2.01
CA ARG A 25 -2.10 -14.19 3.29
C ARG A 25 -1.58 -13.22 4.34
N VAL A 26 -0.95 -12.12 3.93
CA VAL A 26 -0.50 -11.09 4.88
C VAL A 26 -1.67 -10.31 5.47
N LEU A 27 -2.76 -10.13 4.73
CA LEU A 27 -3.95 -9.40 5.19
C LEU A 27 -5.03 -10.32 5.77
N SER A 28 -5.16 -11.56 5.27
CA SER A 28 -6.13 -12.55 5.78
C SER A 28 -5.55 -13.54 6.80
N GLY A 29 -4.24 -13.75 6.79
CA GLY A 29 -3.57 -14.80 7.55
C GLY A 29 -3.05 -14.30 8.89
N GLN A 30 -3.44 -15.00 9.96
CA GLN A 30 -3.02 -14.83 11.36
C GLN A 30 -2.71 -13.39 11.79
N LYS A 31 -3.60 -12.85 12.62
CA LYS A 31 -3.53 -11.53 13.27
C LYS A 31 -2.09 -11.09 13.64
N ASP A 32 -1.26 -12.00 14.15
CA ASP A 32 0.14 -11.74 14.53
C ASP A 32 1.06 -11.29 13.37
N ILE A 33 0.84 -11.79 12.15
CA ILE A 33 1.63 -11.42 10.97
C ILE A 33 1.23 -10.01 10.54
N THR A 34 -0.07 -9.75 10.42
CA THR A 34 -0.60 -8.45 10.01
C THR A 34 -0.28 -7.36 11.04
N ASP A 35 -0.38 -7.66 12.34
CA ASP A 35 -0.04 -6.78 13.47
C ASP A 35 1.43 -6.34 13.45
N ARG A 36 2.32 -7.12 12.82
CA ARG A 36 3.75 -6.80 12.73
C ARG A 36 4.12 -6.16 11.39
N ILE A 37 3.61 -6.70 10.28
CA ILE A 37 4.00 -6.27 8.93
C ILE A 37 3.44 -4.89 8.62
N LEU A 38 2.17 -4.59 8.95
CA LEU A 38 1.57 -3.29 8.62
C LEU A 38 2.28 -2.13 9.33
N PRO A 39 2.45 -2.13 10.66
CA PRO A 39 3.19 -1.05 11.32
C PRO A 39 4.64 -0.94 10.86
N ALA A 40 5.29 -2.07 10.51
CA ALA A 40 6.64 -2.04 9.96
C ALA A 40 6.68 -1.37 8.58
N ALA A 41 5.78 -1.74 7.66
CA ALA A 41 5.69 -1.13 6.34
C ALA A 41 5.41 0.37 6.42
N VAL A 42 4.51 0.79 7.32
CA VAL A 42 4.20 2.19 7.60
C VAL A 42 5.45 2.97 8.05
N LYS A 43 6.23 2.40 8.98
CA LYS A 43 7.50 2.99 9.43
C LYS A 43 8.51 3.11 8.28
N LEU A 44 8.60 2.10 7.42
CA LEU A 44 9.48 2.13 6.24
C LEU A 44 9.06 3.19 5.21
N ALA A 45 7.76 3.49 5.08
CA ALA A 45 7.28 4.56 4.22
C ALA A 45 7.66 5.97 4.75
N GLN A 46 7.81 6.11 6.07
CA GLN A 46 8.22 7.35 6.74
C GLN A 46 9.75 7.54 6.77
N GLU A 47 10.53 6.57 6.32
CA GLU A 47 11.99 6.67 6.29
C GLU A 47 12.48 7.69 5.25
N GLY A 48 13.53 8.43 5.59
CA GLY A 48 14.09 9.46 4.71
C GLY A 48 14.87 8.90 3.50
N SER A 49 15.32 7.65 3.56
CA SER A 49 16.08 7.02 2.46
C SER A 49 15.18 6.68 1.28
N LEU A 50 15.55 7.14 0.08
CA LEU A 50 14.85 6.82 -1.16
C LEU A 50 14.80 5.31 -1.44
N GLU A 51 15.89 4.59 -1.17
CA GLU A 51 15.94 3.13 -1.38
C GLU A 51 14.98 2.39 -0.44
N THR A 52 14.92 2.81 0.82
CA THR A 52 13.99 2.23 1.80
C THR A 52 12.54 2.47 1.38
N ARG A 53 12.22 3.68 0.94
CA ARG A 53 10.87 4.01 0.43
C ARG A 53 10.50 3.25 -0.83
N LYS A 54 11.46 2.91 -1.70
CA LYS A 54 11.22 2.05 -2.88
C LYS A 54 10.73 0.66 -2.47
N TYR A 55 11.32 0.05 -1.46
CA TYR A 55 10.85 -1.25 -0.95
C TYR A 55 9.51 -1.13 -0.21
N ALA A 56 9.29 -0.06 0.56
CA ALA A 56 7.98 0.22 1.13
C ALA A 56 6.91 0.35 0.04
N LYS A 57 7.23 1.03 -1.07
CA LYS A 57 6.35 1.20 -2.23
C LYS A 57 5.92 -0.15 -2.80
N GLN A 58 6.88 -1.07 -2.98
CA GLN A 58 6.61 -2.42 -3.45
C GLN A 58 5.67 -3.19 -2.49
N ILE A 59 5.90 -3.11 -1.18
CA ILE A 59 5.04 -3.74 -0.17
C ILE A 59 3.61 -3.22 -0.29
N PHE A 60 3.42 -1.90 -0.22
CA PHE A 60 2.08 -1.31 -0.28
C PHE A 60 1.39 -1.55 -1.62
N HIS A 61 2.13 -1.64 -2.73
CA HIS A 61 1.54 -1.96 -4.03
C HIS A 61 0.93 -3.36 -4.03
N MET A 62 1.61 -4.35 -3.45
CA MET A 62 1.05 -5.69 -3.30
C MET A 62 -0.16 -5.69 -2.37
N LEU A 63 -0.13 -4.94 -1.27
CA LEU A 63 -1.21 -4.91 -0.28
C LEU A 63 -2.47 -4.17 -0.78
N ILE A 64 -2.33 -3.02 -1.45
CA ILE A 64 -3.46 -2.21 -1.96
C ILE A 64 -4.33 -2.97 -2.97
N THR A 65 -3.76 -3.95 -3.68
CA THR A 65 -4.54 -4.78 -4.62
C THR A 65 -5.59 -5.67 -3.93
N GLN A 66 -5.52 -5.80 -2.61
CA GLN A 66 -6.43 -6.62 -1.82
C GLN A 66 -7.59 -5.76 -1.27
N GLY A 67 -8.83 -6.24 -1.42
CA GLY A 67 -10.03 -5.49 -1.04
C GLY A 67 -10.21 -5.27 0.48
N ASP A 68 -9.47 -6.00 1.31
CA ASP A 68 -9.49 -5.91 2.77
C ASP A 68 -8.45 -4.93 3.34
N PHE A 69 -7.56 -4.38 2.51
CA PHE A 69 -6.43 -3.55 2.94
C PHE A 69 -6.85 -2.35 3.80
N ASP A 70 -7.81 -1.53 3.36
CA ASP A 70 -8.23 -0.33 4.11
C ASP A 70 -8.80 -0.67 5.49
N SER A 71 -9.63 -1.71 5.54
CA SER A 71 -10.22 -2.19 6.80
C SER A 71 -9.15 -2.75 7.74
N THR A 72 -8.14 -3.41 7.19
CA THR A 72 -7.04 -4.02 7.95
C THR A 72 -6.06 -2.97 8.43
N LEU A 73 -5.76 -1.96 7.60
CA LEU A 73 -4.91 -0.83 7.96
C LEU A 73 -5.49 -0.06 9.15
N LYS A 74 -6.79 0.26 9.13
CA LYS A 74 -7.48 0.95 10.23
C LYS A 74 -7.51 0.16 11.54
N LYS A 75 -7.48 -1.18 11.46
CA LYS A 75 -7.47 -2.06 12.64
C LYS A 75 -6.09 -2.18 13.29
N HIS A 76 -5.02 -2.15 12.50
CA HIS A 76 -3.67 -2.52 12.95
C HIS A 76 -2.72 -1.31 13.06
N VAL A 77 -3.10 -0.14 12.55
CA VAL A 77 -2.26 1.06 12.51
C VAL A 77 -2.97 2.22 13.17
N THR A 78 -2.23 3.05 13.91
CA THR A 78 -2.81 4.21 14.60
C THR A 78 -3.32 5.24 13.57
N PRO A 79 -4.39 6.00 13.88
CA PRO A 79 -4.90 7.04 12.98
C PRO A 79 -3.85 8.12 12.65
N ASN A 80 -2.89 8.35 13.56
CA ASN A 80 -1.82 9.31 13.34
C ASN A 80 -0.85 8.82 12.26
N ASP A 81 -0.43 7.56 12.34
CA ASP A 81 0.46 6.98 11.35
C ASP A 81 -0.20 6.86 9.97
N ILE A 82 -1.50 6.54 9.92
CA ILE A 82 -2.28 6.53 8.68
C ILE A 82 -2.24 7.92 8.03
N ARG A 83 -2.48 8.99 8.81
CA ARG A 83 -2.38 10.38 8.31
C ARG A 83 -0.98 10.70 7.79
N ASN A 84 0.07 10.22 8.45
CA ASN A 84 1.45 10.46 8.04
C ASN A 84 1.80 9.79 6.71
N ILE A 85 1.29 8.59 6.46
CA ILE A 85 1.55 7.86 5.21
C ILE A 85 0.49 8.10 4.13
N GLN A 86 -0.58 8.85 4.40
CA GLN A 86 -1.66 9.09 3.43
C GLN A 86 -1.11 9.63 2.11
N LYS A 87 -0.29 10.68 2.16
CA LYS A 87 0.37 11.24 0.96
C LYS A 87 1.23 10.21 0.22
N PHE A 88 1.85 9.28 0.95
CA PHE A 88 2.65 8.22 0.35
C PHE A 88 1.75 7.22 -0.39
N LEU A 89 0.60 6.86 0.18
CA LEU A 89 -0.39 5.98 -0.45
C LEU A 89 -1.06 6.65 -1.65
N ASP A 90 -1.40 7.94 -1.55
CA ASP A 90 -1.99 8.72 -2.65
C ASP A 90 -1.01 8.82 -3.85
N ASN A 91 0.29 9.00 -3.58
CA ASN A 91 1.32 8.99 -4.61
C ASN A 91 1.55 7.59 -5.23
N LEU A 92 1.14 6.52 -4.52
CA LEU A 92 1.30 5.14 -4.97
C LEU A 92 0.19 4.70 -5.92
N THR A 93 -1.02 5.22 -5.73
CA THR A 93 -2.18 4.92 -6.59
C THR A 93 -2.17 5.70 -7.91
N GLY A 94 -1.21 6.62 -8.11
CA GLY A 94 -0.90 7.24 -9.41
C GLY A 94 -1.93 8.25 -9.93
N GLU A 95 -3.04 8.41 -9.24
CA GLU A 95 -4.09 9.37 -9.54
C GLU A 95 -4.61 9.89 -8.21
N GLY A 96 -5.06 11.14 -8.15
CA GLY A 96 -5.82 11.72 -7.04
C GLY A 96 -7.17 11.03 -6.80
N ARG A 97 -7.23 9.70 -6.83
CA ARG A 97 -8.29 8.90 -6.26
C ARG A 97 -8.06 8.85 -4.76
N SER A 98 -8.61 9.87 -4.11
CA SER A 98 -8.92 9.80 -2.68
C SER A 98 -9.58 8.45 -2.37
N ILE A 99 -9.41 7.98 -1.13
CA ILE A 99 -10.00 6.73 -0.60
C ILE A 99 -11.56 6.76 -0.59
N HIS A 100 -12.17 7.68 -1.33
CA HIS A 100 -13.60 7.90 -1.42
C HIS A 100 -14.13 7.72 -2.85
N GLU A 101 -13.94 6.55 -3.45
CA GLU A 101 -14.79 6.15 -4.57
C GLU A 101 -14.97 4.64 -4.69
N SER A 102 -15.35 4.02 -3.57
CA SER A 102 -16.06 2.74 -3.60
C SER A 102 -17.50 2.97 -4.08
N ALA A 103 -17.72 3.28 -5.38
CA ALA A 103 -19.06 3.20 -5.99
C ALA A 103 -19.14 3.37 -7.53
N ARG A 104 -18.13 3.89 -8.24
CA ARG A 104 -18.38 4.45 -9.59
C ARG A 104 -17.48 3.90 -10.71
N SER A 105 -17.54 2.60 -10.97
CA SER A 105 -17.18 2.09 -12.31
C SER A 105 -18.20 1.11 -12.90
N LYS A 106 -19.40 1.05 -12.31
CA LYS A 106 -20.58 0.60 -13.03
C LYS A 106 -21.14 1.84 -13.72
N PHE A 107 -21.17 1.83 -15.05
CA PHE A 107 -21.70 2.86 -15.98
C PHE A 107 -20.74 3.97 -16.43
N SER A 108 -20.69 4.16 -17.76
CA SER A 108 -20.02 5.20 -18.57
C SER A 108 -18.55 4.88 -18.92
N VAL A 109 -18.07 4.84 -20.17
CA VAL A 109 -18.55 5.28 -21.48
C VAL A 109 -17.85 4.43 -22.56
N GLY A 110 -18.60 4.01 -23.58
CA GLY A 110 -18.05 3.47 -24.82
C GLY A 110 -18.99 3.79 -25.97
N GLY A 111 -19.36 5.06 -26.13
CA GLY A 111 -20.14 5.54 -27.28
C GLY A 111 -19.23 6.23 -28.28
N SER A 112 -19.31 5.84 -29.55
CA SER A 112 -18.93 6.73 -30.66
C SER A 112 -19.82 6.41 -31.88
N ARG A 113 -20.64 7.40 -32.27
CA ARG A 113 -21.54 7.39 -33.43
C ARG A 113 -20.97 8.34 -34.50
N TYR A 114 -20.96 7.86 -35.75
CA TYR A 114 -21.13 8.54 -37.04
C TYR A 114 -20.53 9.94 -37.31
N THR A 115 -19.69 10.01 -38.37
CA THR A 115 -19.69 11.00 -39.48
C THR A 115 -19.06 10.28 -40.70
N ARG A 116 -19.31 10.56 -41.97
CA ARG A 116 -20.30 11.29 -42.78
C ARG A 116 -20.01 10.87 -44.26
N SER A 117 -21.05 10.94 -45.08
CA SER A 117 -21.14 10.69 -46.53
C SER A 117 -19.97 11.13 -47.40
#